data_AF-C7MDD0-F1
#
_entry.id   AF-C7MDD0-F1
#
_cell.length_a   1.000
_cell.length_b   1.000
_cell.length_c   1.000
_cell.angle_alpha   90.00
_cell.angle_beta   90.00
_cell.angle_gamma   90.00
#
_symmetry.space_group_name_H-M   'P 1'
#
loop_
_entity.id
_entity.type
_entity.pdbx_description
1 polymer ?
#
loop_
_entity_poly.entity_id
_entity_poly.type
_entity_poly.pdbx_seq_one_letter_code
_entity_poly.pdbx_strand_id
1 'polypeptide(L)'
;MGVEQLELVAVVGVLLIVAASYLAPKFGVATPIALVVLGLGLSFLPGLPPLAPHPELILAGVLPPLLYSAAVNMPAVDFRRDLRTIGALSVVLVLVSAFGTGALLWWIFPDLGLAAAVAVGAVISPPDAVAATSIGKRLGLPPRLLTILEGEGLVNDATALVLLRTAVAATAGAFSFWQAAGDFAYAVAVAVLIGAAVGLLAVALRSRIDQPALTTAISFVVPFLAFLPAESAGASGVLAVVAAGLVTGTGGVRRLSVQDRTAERINWLTIQLLLENGVFLLMGLQLRTLVADVQGAGLSVVDPIWIGVAMVAALGVIRAVFVVPVVLTARSRRAGHEEKARRFQEVLDQVSADEHFQQNPQGARIERWLQRHHADARFYAGNGLGWRGGAVIAWSGMRGVVTLAAAQSLPVDFPYRSQLILLAFVVALVTLVAQGGTLPLLIRVLGIRGTDEETAQRELSLLLGELQEAAAGQVLDNPDLRRRDGGRFDEQVLERARRLSARQNGRTTAGEADPLAAQLPELSQLLLDVQQDALNEARSIGAYDSRTIARAQKMLDAGATRRGIT
;
A
#
# COMPACT_ATOMS: atom_id res chain seq x y z
N MET A 1 -31.17 -9.40 -14.23
CA MET A 1 -30.46 -10.58 -14.77
C MET A 1 -30.95 -11.81 -14.04
N GLY A 2 -31.14 -12.93 -14.73
CA GLY A 2 -31.30 -14.22 -14.05
C GLY A 2 -29.98 -14.64 -13.38
N VAL A 3 -30.05 -15.42 -12.30
CA VAL A 3 -28.88 -15.88 -11.54
C VAL A 3 -27.87 -16.60 -12.47
N GLU A 4 -28.36 -17.44 -13.38
CA GLU A 4 -27.52 -18.18 -14.36
C GLU A 4 -26.69 -17.28 -15.28
N GLN A 5 -27.23 -16.13 -15.70
CA GLN A 5 -26.50 -15.18 -16.55
C GLN A 5 -25.37 -14.49 -15.78
N LEU A 6 -25.62 -14.18 -14.50
CA LEU A 6 -24.63 -13.56 -13.63
C LEU A 6 -23.48 -14.52 -13.33
N GLU A 7 -23.78 -15.79 -13.11
CA GLU A 7 -22.79 -16.86 -12.93
C GLU A 7 -21.91 -17.04 -14.17
N LEU A 8 -22.52 -17.11 -15.36
CA LEU A 8 -21.77 -17.26 -16.61
C LEU A 8 -20.84 -16.05 -16.85
N VAL A 9 -21.34 -14.83 -16.65
CA VAL A 9 -20.53 -13.61 -16.78
C VAL A 9 -19.38 -13.60 -15.79
N ALA A 10 -19.60 -14.03 -14.54
CA ALA A 10 -18.56 -14.09 -13.52
C ALA A 10 -17.45 -15.10 -13.90
N VAL A 11 -17.83 -16.31 -14.32
CA VAL A 11 -16.87 -17.35 -14.73
C VAL A 11 -16.06 -16.92 -15.94
N VAL A 12 -16.73 -16.42 -16.98
CA VAL A 12 -16.06 -15.91 -18.19
C VAL A 12 -15.16 -14.73 -17.83
N GLY A 13 -15.62 -13.81 -16.97
CA GLY A 13 -14.82 -12.69 -16.49
C GLY A 13 -13.52 -13.14 -15.83
N VAL A 14 -13.58 -14.11 -14.92
CA VAL A 14 -12.38 -14.68 -14.27
C VAL A 14 -11.44 -15.31 -15.29
N LEU A 15 -11.95 -16.10 -16.24
CA LEU A 15 -11.13 -16.71 -17.29
C LEU A 15 -10.43 -15.66 -18.16
N LEU A 16 -11.12 -14.58 -18.52
CA LEU A 16 -10.56 -13.47 -19.28
C LEU A 16 -9.49 -12.72 -18.48
N ILE A 17 -9.70 -12.50 -17.18
CA ILE A 17 -8.70 -11.89 -16.29
C ILE A 17 -7.44 -12.75 -16.24
N VAL A 18 -7.58 -14.07 -16.07
CA VAL A 18 -6.44 -15.00 -16.04
C VAL A 18 -5.70 -14.99 -17.39
N ALA A 19 -6.43 -15.09 -18.50
CA ALA A 19 -5.87 -15.08 -19.84
C ALA A 19 -5.12 -13.76 -20.12
N ALA A 20 -5.73 -12.61 -19.83
CA ALA A 20 -5.10 -11.31 -20.01
C ALA A 20 -3.89 -11.12 -19.10
N SER A 21 -3.98 -11.53 -17.83
CA SER A 21 -2.87 -11.44 -16.87
C SER A 21 -1.66 -12.28 -17.29
N TYR A 22 -1.89 -13.40 -17.97
CA TYR A 22 -0.85 -14.28 -18.48
C TYR A 22 -0.27 -13.78 -19.82
N LEU A 23 -1.11 -13.27 -20.73
CA LEU A 23 -0.72 -12.89 -22.09
C LEU A 23 -0.18 -11.47 -22.19
N ALA A 24 -0.82 -10.48 -21.55
CA ALA A 24 -0.48 -9.06 -21.71
C ALA A 24 1.00 -8.74 -21.39
N PRO A 25 1.61 -9.29 -20.31
CA PRO A 25 3.02 -9.04 -20.02
C PRO A 25 3.96 -9.58 -21.10
N LYS A 26 3.59 -10.64 -21.82
CA LYS A 26 4.39 -11.21 -22.92
C LYS A 26 4.45 -10.28 -24.14
N PHE A 27 3.40 -9.48 -24.35
CA PHE A 27 3.33 -8.48 -25.41
C PHE A 27 3.83 -7.09 -24.97
N GLY A 28 4.32 -6.95 -23.72
CA GLY A 28 4.77 -5.67 -23.19
C GLY A 28 3.65 -4.68 -22.90
N VAL A 29 2.39 -5.14 -22.81
CA VAL A 29 1.22 -4.32 -22.53
C VAL A 29 0.82 -4.49 -21.06
N ALA A 30 0.39 -3.42 -20.40
CA ALA A 30 -0.14 -3.51 -19.04
C ALA A 30 -1.49 -4.25 -19.02
N THR A 31 -1.65 -5.20 -18.10
CA THR A 31 -2.88 -6.01 -17.97
C THR A 31 -4.17 -5.17 -17.91
N PRO A 32 -4.24 -4.06 -17.14
CA PRO A 32 -5.41 -3.18 -17.14
C PRO A 32 -5.82 -2.68 -18.53
N ILE A 33 -4.85 -2.25 -19.35
CA ILE A 33 -5.11 -1.75 -20.71
C ILE A 33 -5.70 -2.87 -21.58
N ALA A 34 -5.11 -4.06 -21.52
CA ALA A 34 -5.59 -5.21 -22.29
C ALA A 34 -7.03 -5.58 -21.91
N LEU A 35 -7.38 -5.53 -20.62
CA LEU A 35 -8.72 -5.85 -20.13
C LEU A 35 -9.77 -4.81 -20.50
N VAL A 36 -9.43 -3.52 -20.48
CA VAL A 36 -10.35 -2.47 -20.94
C VAL A 36 -10.65 -2.62 -22.44
N VAL A 37 -9.62 -2.88 -23.26
CA VAL A 37 -9.79 -3.12 -24.70
C VAL A 37 -10.62 -4.38 -24.96
N LEU A 38 -10.35 -5.47 -24.22
CA LEU A 38 -11.10 -6.71 -24.31
C LEU A 38 -12.57 -6.52 -23.90
N GLY A 39 -12.83 -5.85 -22.78
CA GLY A 39 -14.17 -5.51 -22.31
C GLY A 39 -14.92 -4.64 -23.32
N LEU A 40 -14.25 -3.66 -23.93
CA LEU A 40 -14.82 -2.85 -25.00
C LEU A 40 -15.20 -3.71 -26.21
N GLY A 41 -14.31 -4.59 -26.67
CA GLY A 41 -14.60 -5.51 -27.76
C GLY A 41 -15.80 -6.42 -27.47
N LEU A 42 -15.86 -6.96 -26.25
CA LEU A 42 -16.97 -7.78 -25.81
C LEU A 42 -18.29 -6.99 -25.72
N SER A 43 -18.26 -5.70 -25.39
CA SER A 43 -19.48 -4.87 -25.30
C SER A 43 -20.27 -4.77 -26.63
N PHE A 44 -19.63 -5.09 -27.77
CA PHE A 44 -20.26 -5.13 -29.08
C PHE A 44 -20.94 -6.47 -29.42
N LEU A 45 -20.69 -7.53 -28.64
CA LEU A 45 -21.28 -8.83 -28.91
C LEU A 45 -22.80 -8.79 -28.65
N PRO A 46 -23.63 -9.19 -29.64
CA PRO A 46 -25.07 -9.24 -29.48
C PRO A 46 -25.44 -10.34 -28.46
N GLY A 47 -26.32 -10.02 -27.51
CA GLY A 47 -26.81 -10.97 -26.50
C GLY A 47 -26.15 -10.86 -25.12
N LEU A 48 -25.08 -10.08 -24.96
CA LEU A 48 -24.57 -9.75 -23.63
C LEU A 48 -25.47 -8.70 -22.95
N PRO A 49 -25.98 -8.96 -21.73
CA PRO A 49 -26.78 -7.98 -21.01
C PRO A 49 -25.93 -6.76 -20.62
N PRO A 50 -26.50 -5.55 -20.59
CA PRO A 50 -25.78 -4.36 -20.14
C PRO A 50 -25.35 -4.54 -18.68
N LEU A 51 -24.04 -4.54 -18.44
CA LEU A 51 -23.43 -4.68 -17.12
C LEU A 51 -23.18 -3.29 -16.52
N ALA A 52 -24.18 -2.77 -15.81
CA ALA A 52 -24.10 -1.54 -15.03
C ALA A 52 -24.21 -1.88 -13.52
N PRO A 53 -23.14 -2.38 -12.87
CA PRO A 53 -23.14 -2.60 -11.43
C PRO A 53 -23.45 -1.30 -10.69
N HIS A 54 -24.26 -1.41 -9.63
CA HIS A 54 -24.55 -0.26 -8.77
C HIS A 54 -23.24 0.31 -8.20
N PRO A 55 -23.05 1.64 -8.18
CA PRO A 55 -21.78 2.26 -7.76
C PRO A 55 -21.39 1.89 -6.33
N GLU A 56 -22.39 1.73 -5.47
CA GLU A 56 -22.23 1.30 -4.08
C GLU A 56 -21.58 -0.08 -3.96
N LEU A 57 -21.83 -0.99 -4.91
CA LEU A 57 -21.18 -2.31 -4.91
C LEU A 57 -19.67 -2.19 -5.19
N ILE A 58 -19.25 -1.24 -6.02
CA ILE A 58 -17.83 -1.01 -6.27
C ILE A 58 -17.19 -0.30 -5.06
N LEU A 59 -17.83 0.76 -4.55
CA LEU A 59 -17.30 1.57 -3.45
C LEU A 59 -17.31 0.84 -2.10
N ALA A 60 -18.32 0.04 -1.79
CA ALA A 60 -18.42 -0.69 -0.53
C ALA A 60 -17.97 -2.16 -0.64
N GLY A 61 -18.06 -2.78 -1.83
CA GLY A 61 -17.71 -4.18 -2.04
C GLY A 61 -16.27 -4.40 -2.51
N VAL A 62 -15.79 -3.60 -3.46
CA VAL A 62 -14.49 -3.82 -4.12
C VAL A 62 -13.38 -2.98 -3.51
N LEU A 63 -13.66 -1.72 -3.19
CA LEU A 63 -12.66 -0.78 -2.72
C LEU A 63 -12.07 -1.15 -1.33
N PRO A 64 -12.86 -1.56 -0.31
CA PRO A 64 -12.29 -1.87 1.01
C PRO A 64 -11.29 -3.04 0.98
N PRO A 65 -11.56 -4.18 0.31
CA PRO A 65 -10.56 -5.24 0.15
C PRO A 65 -9.27 -4.77 -0.55
N LEU A 66 -9.37 -3.97 -1.62
CA LEU A 66 -8.21 -3.46 -2.35
C LEU A 66 -7.33 -2.56 -1.47
N LEU A 67 -7.94 -1.59 -0.79
CA LEU A 67 -7.24 -0.67 0.11
C LEU A 67 -6.60 -1.40 1.29
N TYR A 68 -7.31 -2.37 1.88
CA TYR A 68 -6.77 -3.18 2.97
C TYR A 68 -5.57 -3.99 2.50
N SER A 69 -5.66 -4.65 1.33
CA SER A 69 -4.57 -5.44 0.78
C SER A 69 -3.31 -4.61 0.50
N ALA A 70 -3.48 -3.37 0.05
CA ALA A 70 -2.37 -2.43 -0.15
C ALA A 70 -1.81 -1.92 1.19
N ALA A 71 -2.68 -1.54 2.13
CA ALA A 71 -2.28 -1.02 3.44
C ALA A 71 -1.60 -2.06 4.34
N VAL A 72 -2.07 -3.32 4.37
CA VAL A 72 -1.49 -4.39 5.20
C VAL A 72 -0.08 -4.79 4.77
N ASN A 73 0.24 -4.61 3.48
CA ASN A 73 1.56 -4.90 2.92
C ASN A 73 2.51 -3.69 2.95
N MET A 74 2.03 -2.52 3.35
CA MET A 74 2.81 -1.29 3.37
C MET A 74 3.82 -1.28 4.52
N PRO A 75 5.11 -0.95 4.28
CA PRO A 75 6.08 -0.82 5.35
C PRO A 75 5.76 0.40 6.22
N ALA A 76 5.20 0.15 7.42
CA ALA A 76 4.69 1.21 8.29
C ALA A 76 5.74 2.24 8.73
N VAL A 77 7.01 1.83 8.87
CA VAL A 77 8.11 2.74 9.25
C VAL A 77 8.42 3.72 8.12
N ASP A 78 8.50 3.24 6.88
CA ASP A 78 8.75 4.08 5.71
C ASP A 78 7.55 4.98 5.42
N PHE A 79 6.32 4.46 5.58
CA PHE A 79 5.11 5.27 5.50
C PHE A 79 5.14 6.41 6.52
N ARG A 80 5.47 6.11 7.79
CA ARG A 80 5.61 7.11 8.86
C ARG A 80 6.64 8.18 8.51
N ARG A 81 7.80 7.77 7.98
CA ARG A 81 8.88 8.69 7.55
C ARG A 81 8.37 9.65 6.47
N ASP A 82 7.64 9.14 5.49
CA ASP A 82 7.15 9.95 4.37
C ASP A 82 5.74 10.54 4.55
N LEU A 83 5.14 10.49 5.76
CA LEU A 83 3.80 11.03 6.04
C LEU A 83 3.59 12.47 5.56
N ARG A 84 4.60 13.33 5.66
CA ARG A 84 4.50 14.71 5.18
C ARG A 84 4.39 14.79 3.66
N THR A 85 5.19 13.99 2.95
CA THR A 85 5.19 13.92 1.49
C THR A 85 3.90 13.27 1.00
N ILE A 86 3.52 12.14 1.60
CA ILE A 86 2.28 11.42 1.30
C ILE A 86 1.08 12.32 1.58
N GLY A 87 1.00 12.97 2.74
CA GLY A 87 -0.08 13.91 3.05
C GLY A 87 -0.17 15.09 2.08
N ALA A 88 0.97 15.63 1.63
CA ALA A 88 0.98 16.68 0.61
C ALA A 88 0.42 16.19 -0.74
N LEU A 89 0.78 14.98 -1.18
CA LEU A 89 0.33 14.40 -2.45
C LEU A 89 -1.11 13.83 -2.38
N SER A 90 -1.53 13.28 -1.24
CA SER A 90 -2.84 12.65 -1.08
C SER A 90 -3.94 13.62 -0.66
N VAL A 91 -3.62 14.66 0.11
CA VAL A 91 -4.63 15.60 0.62
C VAL A 91 -4.54 16.91 -0.12
N VAL A 92 -3.40 17.61 -0.01
CA VAL A 92 -3.27 18.97 -0.54
C VAL A 92 -3.35 18.98 -2.07
N LEU A 93 -2.60 18.12 -2.74
CA LEU A 93 -2.65 18.01 -4.20
C LEU A 93 -4.04 17.58 -4.69
N VAL A 94 -4.74 16.71 -3.96
CA VAL A 94 -6.11 16.30 -4.34
C VAL A 94 -7.07 17.47 -4.26
N LEU A 95 -7.02 18.27 -3.20
CA LEU A 95 -7.80 19.50 -3.06
C LEU A 95 -7.46 20.49 -4.19
N VAL A 96 -6.17 20.81 -4.39
CA VAL A 96 -5.72 21.74 -5.44
C VAL A 96 -6.16 21.26 -6.83
N SER A 97 -6.04 19.97 -7.10
CA SER A 97 -6.46 19.38 -8.37
C SER A 97 -7.97 19.45 -8.56
N ALA A 98 -8.76 19.15 -7.52
CA ALA A 98 -10.22 19.17 -7.58
C ALA A 98 -10.77 20.59 -7.75
N PHE A 99 -10.24 21.57 -7.02
CA PHE A 99 -10.61 22.98 -7.22
C PHE A 99 -10.12 23.52 -8.56
N GLY A 100 -8.91 23.14 -8.99
CA GLY A 100 -8.34 23.57 -10.27
C GLY A 100 -9.14 23.06 -11.47
N THR A 101 -9.43 21.76 -11.52
CA THR A 101 -10.27 21.18 -12.58
C THR A 101 -11.73 21.57 -12.44
N GLY A 102 -12.24 21.69 -11.21
CA GLY A 102 -13.59 22.18 -10.95
C GLY A 102 -13.80 23.61 -11.44
N ALA A 103 -12.84 24.51 -11.22
CA ALA A 103 -12.89 25.87 -11.78
C ALA A 103 -12.89 25.86 -13.32
N LEU A 104 -12.10 24.98 -13.94
CA LEU A 104 -12.07 24.81 -15.39
C LEU A 104 -13.40 24.27 -15.92
N LEU A 105 -14.02 23.31 -15.22
CA LEU A 105 -15.34 22.78 -15.57
C LEU A 105 -16.45 23.81 -15.38
N TRP A 106 -16.41 24.60 -14.31
CA TRP A 106 -17.35 25.71 -14.10
C TRP A 106 -17.25 26.75 -15.22
N TRP A 107 -16.04 26.98 -15.75
CA TRP A 107 -15.85 27.87 -16.89
C TRP A 107 -16.41 27.28 -18.20
N ILE A 108 -16.26 25.97 -18.43
CA ILE A 108 -16.74 25.28 -19.63
C ILE A 108 -18.26 25.07 -19.59
N PHE A 109 -18.80 24.77 -18.42
CA PHE A 109 -20.22 24.54 -18.15
C PHE A 109 -20.70 25.57 -17.11
N PRO A 110 -21.06 26.80 -17.52
CA PRO A 110 -21.47 27.86 -16.60
C PRO A 110 -22.71 27.50 -15.77
N ASP A 111 -23.58 26.66 -16.32
CA ASP A 111 -24.78 26.14 -15.67
C ASP A 111 -24.44 25.12 -14.56
N LEU A 112 -23.23 24.56 -14.59
CA LEU A 112 -22.69 23.65 -13.59
C LEU A 112 -22.12 24.47 -12.43
N GLY A 113 -22.98 24.99 -11.55
CA GLY A 113 -22.56 25.85 -10.43
C GLY A 113 -21.31 25.34 -9.69
N LEU A 114 -20.51 26.24 -9.12
CA LEU A 114 -19.14 25.94 -8.64
C LEU A 114 -19.04 24.69 -7.76
N ALA A 115 -19.99 24.48 -6.85
CA ALA A 115 -20.01 23.29 -5.99
C ALA A 115 -20.15 21.98 -6.79
N ALA A 116 -21.02 21.95 -7.80
CA ALA A 116 -21.16 20.82 -8.71
C ALA A 116 -19.89 20.60 -9.55
N ALA A 117 -19.25 21.67 -10.02
CA ALA A 117 -18.02 21.58 -10.77
C ALA A 117 -16.85 21.03 -9.92
N VAL A 118 -16.73 21.49 -8.66
CA VAL A 118 -15.76 20.96 -7.69
C VAL A 118 -16.04 19.50 -7.34
N ALA A 119 -17.31 19.08 -7.26
CA ALA A 119 -17.68 17.68 -7.06
C ALA A 119 -17.12 16.79 -8.20
N VAL A 120 -17.28 17.19 -9.46
CA VAL A 120 -16.69 16.48 -10.60
C VAL A 120 -15.16 16.55 -10.56
N GLY A 121 -14.59 17.71 -10.20
CA GLY A 121 -13.15 17.86 -10.01
C GLY A 121 -12.59 16.88 -8.97
N ALA A 122 -13.32 16.66 -7.87
CA ALA A 122 -12.98 15.69 -6.83
C ALA A 122 -13.00 14.26 -7.36
N VAL A 123 -13.96 13.91 -8.22
CA VAL A 123 -14.06 12.59 -8.86
C VAL A 123 -12.83 12.23 -9.71
N ILE A 124 -12.33 13.19 -10.50
CA ILE A 124 -11.21 12.94 -11.45
C ILE A 124 -9.81 13.23 -10.87
N SER A 125 -9.76 13.79 -9.66
CA SER A 125 -8.52 14.24 -9.03
C SER A 125 -7.61 13.08 -8.56
N PRO A 126 -8.10 12.07 -7.81
CA PRO A 126 -7.28 10.98 -7.28
C PRO A 126 -6.59 10.16 -8.36
N PRO A 127 -5.27 9.95 -8.24
CA PRO A 127 -4.59 8.94 -9.02
C PRO A 127 -4.74 7.53 -8.43
N ASP A 128 -4.87 6.53 -9.29
CA ASP A 128 -4.69 5.13 -9.00
C ASP A 128 -3.20 4.77 -8.92
N ALA A 129 -2.73 4.56 -7.70
CA ALA A 129 -1.35 4.17 -7.43
C ALA A 129 -1.03 2.73 -7.85
N VAL A 130 -2.02 1.86 -8.01
CA VAL A 130 -1.77 0.41 -8.17
C VAL A 130 -1.14 0.11 -9.52
N ALA A 131 -1.65 0.73 -10.59
CA ALA A 131 -1.04 0.66 -11.91
C ALA A 131 0.40 1.20 -11.92
N ALA A 132 0.66 2.30 -11.23
CA ALA A 132 1.99 2.93 -11.21
C ALA A 132 3.02 2.09 -10.44
N THR A 133 2.59 1.54 -9.31
CA THR A 133 3.45 0.78 -8.41
C THR A 133 3.74 -0.61 -8.96
N SER A 134 2.81 -1.24 -9.68
CA SER A 134 3.06 -2.50 -10.38
C SER A 134 4.10 -2.36 -11.50
N ILE A 135 4.01 -1.29 -12.31
CA ILE A 135 5.02 -0.94 -13.32
C ILE A 135 6.36 -0.61 -12.65
N GLY A 136 6.30 0.20 -11.59
CA GLY A 136 7.47 0.63 -10.83
C GLY A 136 8.25 -0.52 -10.20
N LYS A 137 7.55 -1.48 -9.57
CA LYS A 137 8.14 -2.69 -8.98
C LYS A 137 8.85 -3.53 -10.04
N ARG A 138 8.25 -3.72 -11.21
CA ARG A 138 8.83 -4.48 -12.34
C ARG A 138 10.11 -3.84 -12.88
N LEU A 139 10.18 -2.50 -12.89
CA LEU A 139 11.33 -1.75 -13.38
C LEU A 139 12.37 -1.43 -12.29
N GLY A 140 12.14 -1.92 -11.07
CA GLY A 140 13.09 -1.79 -9.97
C GLY A 140 13.15 -0.38 -9.37
N LEU A 141 12.05 0.37 -9.32
CA LEU A 141 12.03 1.66 -8.63
C LEU A 141 12.49 1.54 -7.16
N PRO A 142 13.18 2.56 -6.62
CA PRO A 142 13.56 2.63 -5.21
C PRO A 142 12.38 2.35 -4.25
N PRO A 143 12.61 1.64 -3.13
CA PRO A 143 11.56 1.31 -2.15
C PRO A 143 10.78 2.54 -1.67
N ARG A 144 11.50 3.62 -1.33
CA ARG A 144 10.90 4.88 -0.87
C ARG A 144 9.93 5.49 -1.89
N LEU A 145 10.28 5.48 -3.18
CA LEU A 145 9.38 5.98 -4.23
C LEU A 145 8.11 5.14 -4.32
N LEU A 146 8.24 3.81 -4.22
CA LEU A 146 7.08 2.92 -4.19
C LEU A 146 6.21 3.18 -2.97
N THR A 147 6.79 3.36 -1.77
CA THR A 147 6.03 3.70 -0.56
C THR A 147 5.30 5.03 -0.68
N ILE A 148 5.92 6.06 -1.27
CA ILE A 148 5.27 7.34 -1.51
C ILE A 148 4.10 7.17 -2.50
N LEU A 149 4.30 6.45 -3.60
CA LEU A 149 3.26 6.22 -4.61
C LEU A 149 2.11 5.38 -4.06
N GLU A 150 2.39 4.25 -3.39
CA GLU A 150 1.37 3.43 -2.73
C GLU A 150 0.63 4.23 -1.66
N GLY A 151 1.36 4.96 -0.82
CA GLY A 151 0.79 5.77 0.25
C GLY A 151 -0.09 6.89 -0.29
N GLU A 152 0.29 7.46 -1.44
CA GLU A 152 -0.51 8.45 -2.13
C GLU A 152 -1.91 7.91 -2.45
N GLY A 153 -1.95 6.75 -3.10
CA GLY A 153 -3.17 6.03 -3.53
C GLY A 153 -4.02 5.47 -2.40
N LEU A 154 -3.46 5.26 -1.21
CA LEU A 154 -4.27 4.80 -0.07
C LEU A 154 -5.14 5.92 0.50
N VAL A 155 -4.66 7.17 0.50
CA VAL A 155 -5.29 8.28 1.24
C VAL A 155 -6.04 9.25 0.32
N ASN A 156 -5.70 9.30 -0.97
CA ASN A 156 -6.31 10.22 -1.93
C ASN A 156 -7.80 9.92 -2.19
N ASP A 157 -8.20 8.65 -2.25
CA ASP A 157 -9.57 8.21 -2.47
C ASP A 157 -10.47 8.67 -1.33
N ALA A 158 -9.98 8.58 -0.09
CA ALA A 158 -10.68 9.09 1.08
C ALA A 158 -10.89 10.60 0.96
N THR A 159 -9.84 11.34 0.59
CA THR A 159 -9.89 12.80 0.46
C THR A 159 -10.90 13.21 -0.61
N ALA A 160 -10.89 12.55 -1.77
CA ALA A 160 -11.80 12.87 -2.86
C ALA A 160 -13.25 12.50 -2.58
N LEU A 161 -13.52 11.34 -1.97
CA LEU A 161 -14.89 10.96 -1.63
C LEU A 161 -15.48 11.87 -0.57
N VAL A 162 -14.69 12.31 0.42
CA VAL A 162 -15.13 13.31 1.40
C VAL A 162 -15.39 14.65 0.71
N LEU A 163 -14.47 15.13 -0.13
CA LEU A 163 -14.66 16.38 -0.89
C LEU A 163 -15.88 16.32 -1.81
N LEU A 164 -16.10 15.20 -2.49
CA LEU A 164 -17.27 14.94 -3.34
C LEU A 164 -18.56 15.08 -2.54
N ARG A 165 -18.67 14.41 -1.39
CA ARG A 165 -19.87 14.49 -0.53
C ARG A 165 -20.12 15.90 -0.04
N THR A 166 -19.08 16.60 0.42
CA THR A 166 -19.18 17.99 0.86
C THR A 166 -19.59 18.93 -0.28
N ALA A 167 -19.04 18.73 -1.47
CA ALA A 167 -19.35 19.53 -2.65
C ALA A 167 -20.79 19.30 -3.13
N VAL A 168 -21.25 18.04 -3.15
CA VAL A 168 -22.66 17.69 -3.47
C VAL A 168 -23.60 18.23 -2.39
N ALA A 169 -23.26 18.13 -1.11
CA ALA A 169 -24.08 18.75 -0.05
C ALA A 169 -24.19 20.27 -0.21
N ALA A 170 -23.10 20.92 -0.64
CA ALA A 170 -23.06 22.35 -0.90
C ALA A 170 -23.86 22.78 -2.15
N THR A 171 -24.28 21.87 -3.05
CA THR A 171 -25.23 22.23 -4.11
C THR A 171 -26.65 22.42 -3.58
N ALA A 172 -26.98 21.83 -2.43
CA ALA A 172 -28.30 21.89 -1.81
C ALA A 172 -28.46 23.04 -0.78
N GLY A 173 -27.39 23.77 -0.45
CA GLY A 173 -27.41 24.79 0.59
C GLY A 173 -26.22 25.75 0.56
N ALA A 174 -26.08 26.59 1.59
CA ALA A 174 -24.97 27.53 1.69
C ALA A 174 -23.67 26.84 2.10
N PHE A 175 -22.57 27.10 1.40
CA PHE A 175 -21.25 26.57 1.72
C PHE A 175 -20.59 27.35 2.87
N SER A 176 -20.15 26.64 3.92
CA SER A 176 -19.30 27.17 4.99
C SER A 176 -17.96 26.45 5.01
N PHE A 177 -16.88 27.20 4.73
CA PHE A 177 -15.53 26.65 4.69
C PHE A 177 -15.10 26.04 6.04
N TRP A 178 -15.40 26.72 7.16
CA TRP A 178 -15.01 26.24 8.48
C TRP A 178 -15.77 24.98 8.90
N GLN A 179 -17.03 24.88 8.50
CA GLN A 179 -17.81 23.66 8.72
C GLN A 179 -17.24 22.51 7.88
N ALA A 180 -16.97 22.74 6.60
CA ALA A 180 -16.35 21.73 5.72
C ALA A 180 -14.99 21.25 6.26
N ALA A 181 -14.16 22.16 6.78
CA ALA A 181 -12.88 21.82 7.40
C ALA A 181 -13.05 21.02 8.70
N GLY A 182 -14.06 21.35 9.51
CA GLY A 182 -14.43 20.63 10.72
C GLY A 182 -14.95 19.22 10.43
N ASP A 183 -15.85 19.08 9.45
CA ASP A 183 -16.41 17.81 8.99
C ASP A 183 -15.32 16.91 8.42
N PHE A 184 -14.39 17.47 7.65
CA PHE A 184 -13.22 16.75 7.14
C PHE A 184 -12.33 16.25 8.30
N ALA A 185 -12.01 17.11 9.27
CA ALA A 185 -11.18 16.73 10.41
C ALA A 185 -11.85 15.66 11.27
N TYR A 186 -13.16 15.77 11.51
CA TYR A 186 -13.97 14.77 12.19
C TYR A 186 -13.93 13.43 11.43
N ALA A 187 -14.22 13.46 10.12
CA ALA A 187 -14.26 12.26 9.30
C ALA A 187 -12.91 11.53 9.27
N VAL A 188 -11.79 12.26 9.26
CA VAL A 188 -10.44 11.71 9.33
C VAL A 188 -10.15 11.11 10.71
N ALA A 189 -10.39 11.86 11.78
CA ALA A 189 -10.05 11.44 13.14
C ALA A 189 -10.84 10.18 13.55
N VAL A 190 -12.16 10.19 13.34
CA VAL A 190 -13.04 9.05 13.68
C VAL A 190 -12.70 7.82 12.84
N ALA A 191 -12.41 7.99 11.54
CA ALA A 191 -11.99 6.88 10.69
C ALA A 191 -10.70 6.23 11.18
N VAL A 192 -9.68 7.02 11.54
CA VAL A 192 -8.42 6.50 12.07
C VAL A 192 -8.64 5.77 13.40
N LEU A 193 -9.48 6.29 14.29
CA LEU A 193 -9.80 5.65 15.57
C LEU A 193 -10.51 4.30 15.38
N ILE A 194 -11.57 4.26 14.56
CA ILE A 194 -12.32 3.03 14.26
C ILE A 194 -11.40 2.01 13.58
N GLY A 195 -10.66 2.44 12.55
CA GLY A 195 -9.74 1.58 11.82
C GLY A 195 -8.65 0.99 12.72
N ALA A 196 -8.04 1.81 13.58
CA ALA A 196 -7.04 1.33 14.52
C ALA A 196 -7.63 0.33 15.54
N ALA A 197 -8.82 0.60 16.07
CA ALA A 197 -9.50 -0.32 16.98
C ALA A 197 -9.80 -1.66 16.32
N VAL A 198 -10.35 -1.65 15.10
CA VAL A 198 -10.64 -2.86 14.31
C VAL A 198 -9.36 -3.63 13.99
N GLY A 199 -8.29 -2.95 13.57
CA GLY A 199 -7.00 -3.58 13.28
C GLY A 199 -6.38 -4.24 14.53
N LEU A 200 -6.40 -3.57 15.67
CA LEU A 200 -5.91 -4.13 16.94
C LEU A 200 -6.72 -5.36 17.37
N LEU A 201 -8.05 -5.29 17.25
CA LEU A 201 -8.95 -6.40 17.56
C LEU A 201 -8.71 -7.58 16.62
N ALA A 202 -8.56 -7.33 15.32
CA ALA A 202 -8.30 -8.35 14.32
C ALA A 202 -7.01 -9.11 14.62
N VAL A 203 -5.92 -8.40 14.92
CA VAL A 203 -4.64 -9.03 15.30
C VAL A 203 -4.79 -9.83 16.59
N ALA A 204 -5.47 -9.29 17.61
CA ALA A 204 -5.65 -9.95 18.90
C ALA A 204 -6.50 -11.23 18.81
N LEU A 205 -7.53 -11.24 17.94
CA LEU A 205 -8.36 -12.42 17.69
C LEU A 205 -7.59 -13.46 16.89
N ARG A 206 -6.92 -13.05 15.82
CA ARG A 206 -6.17 -13.93 14.91
C ARG A 206 -4.96 -14.55 15.60
N SER A 207 -4.32 -13.87 16.56
CA SER A 207 -3.20 -14.43 17.33
C SER A 207 -3.60 -15.51 18.34
N ARG A 208 -4.90 -15.80 18.49
CA ARG A 208 -5.42 -16.88 19.36
C ARG A 208 -5.88 -18.10 18.57
N ILE A 209 -5.74 -18.08 17.25
CA ILE A 209 -6.29 -19.10 16.35
C ILE A 209 -5.14 -19.75 15.59
N ASP A 210 -4.85 -21.01 15.92
CA ASP A 210 -3.76 -21.79 15.30
C ASP A 210 -4.23 -22.51 14.01
N GLN A 211 -4.98 -21.81 13.15
CA GLN A 211 -5.49 -22.34 11.89
C GLN A 211 -5.41 -21.30 10.77
N PRO A 212 -4.48 -21.45 9.79
CA PRO A 212 -4.24 -20.49 8.71
C PRO A 212 -5.49 -20.13 7.88
N ALA A 213 -6.41 -21.07 7.69
CA ALA A 213 -7.66 -20.83 6.97
C ALA A 213 -8.60 -19.87 7.73
N LEU A 214 -8.76 -20.06 9.04
CA LEU A 214 -9.65 -19.24 9.87
C LEU A 214 -9.13 -17.82 10.04
N THR A 215 -7.82 -17.66 10.28
CA THR A 215 -7.17 -16.34 10.35
C THR A 215 -7.26 -15.60 9.02
N THR A 216 -7.14 -16.30 7.89
CA THR A 216 -7.34 -15.70 6.56
C THR A 216 -8.81 -15.28 6.38
N ALA A 217 -9.77 -16.13 6.75
CA ALA A 217 -11.19 -15.79 6.67
C ALA A 217 -11.53 -14.55 7.49
N ILE A 218 -10.98 -14.42 8.70
CA ILE A 218 -11.11 -13.18 9.50
C ILE A 218 -10.54 -12.00 8.73
N SER A 219 -9.34 -12.14 8.14
CA SER A 219 -8.70 -11.06 7.38
C SER A 219 -9.59 -10.50 6.27
N PHE A 220 -10.36 -11.34 5.57
CA PHE A 220 -11.28 -10.90 4.51
C PHE A 220 -12.44 -10.05 5.03
N VAL A 221 -12.82 -10.22 6.29
CA VAL A 221 -13.93 -9.50 6.93
C VAL A 221 -13.46 -8.18 7.57
N VAL A 222 -12.19 -8.08 7.98
CA VAL A 222 -11.57 -6.87 8.55
C VAL A 222 -11.84 -5.58 7.76
N PRO A 223 -11.65 -5.51 6.42
CA PRO A 223 -11.93 -4.29 5.67
C PRO A 223 -13.38 -3.82 5.83
N PHE A 224 -14.34 -4.74 5.80
CA PHE A 224 -15.75 -4.39 5.94
C PHE A 224 -16.11 -3.97 7.38
N LEU A 225 -15.49 -4.59 8.39
CA LEU A 225 -15.64 -4.20 9.79
C LEU A 225 -15.04 -2.83 10.10
N ALA A 226 -14.03 -2.39 9.35
CA ALA A 226 -13.51 -1.03 9.44
C ALA A 226 -14.37 -0.04 8.66
N PHE A 227 -14.79 -0.41 7.45
CA PHE A 227 -15.52 0.46 6.53
C PHE A 227 -16.94 0.79 7.02
N LEU A 228 -17.76 -0.22 7.32
CA LEU A 228 -19.20 -0.03 7.58
C LEU A 228 -19.49 0.82 8.83
N PRO A 229 -18.83 0.60 9.99
CA PRO A 229 -19.06 1.43 11.17
C PRO A 229 -18.53 2.86 11.01
N ALA A 230 -17.47 3.05 10.21
CA ALA A 230 -16.96 4.38 9.92
C ALA A 230 -17.94 5.17 9.04
N GLU A 231 -18.48 4.55 7.98
CA GLU A 231 -19.49 5.17 7.14
C GLU A 231 -20.77 5.51 7.90
N SER A 232 -21.25 4.62 8.79
CA SER A 232 -22.43 4.89 9.61
C SER A 232 -22.22 6.01 10.63
N ALA A 233 -20.98 6.25 11.06
CA ALA A 233 -20.59 7.38 11.90
C ALA A 233 -20.36 8.69 11.10
N GLY A 234 -20.60 8.70 9.79
CA GLY A 234 -20.30 9.85 8.93
C GLY A 234 -18.80 10.11 8.73
N ALA A 235 -17.95 9.13 9.07
CA ALA A 235 -16.51 9.17 8.87
C ALA A 235 -16.10 8.52 7.54
N SER A 236 -14.83 8.66 7.15
CA SER A 236 -14.32 8.06 5.91
C SER A 236 -14.10 6.55 6.07
N GLY A 237 -14.97 5.73 5.50
CA GLY A 237 -14.81 4.27 5.50
C GLY A 237 -13.50 3.82 4.86
N VAL A 238 -13.12 4.46 3.74
CA VAL A 238 -11.86 4.23 3.04
C VAL A 238 -10.65 4.46 3.96
N LEU A 239 -10.60 5.57 4.70
CA LEU A 239 -9.49 5.84 5.60
C LEU A 239 -9.46 4.88 6.81
N ALA A 240 -10.63 4.46 7.30
CA ALA A 240 -10.72 3.49 8.38
C ALA A 240 -10.12 2.14 7.96
N VAL A 241 -10.38 1.70 6.73
CA VAL A 241 -9.79 0.49 6.14
C VAL A 241 -8.27 0.60 6.05
N VAL A 242 -7.75 1.74 5.59
CA VAL A 242 -6.31 1.98 5.50
C VAL A 242 -5.66 1.94 6.88
N ALA A 243 -6.26 2.60 7.88
CA ALA A 243 -5.78 2.56 9.25
C ALA A 243 -5.80 1.12 9.83
N ALA A 244 -6.87 0.35 9.59
CA ALA A 244 -6.97 -1.05 9.98
C ALA A 244 -5.91 -1.93 9.30
N GLY A 245 -5.64 -1.70 8.02
CA GLY A 245 -4.60 -2.39 7.26
C GLY A 245 -3.20 -2.10 7.80
N LEU A 246 -2.85 -0.82 8.02
CA LEU A 246 -1.54 -0.41 8.56
C LEU A 246 -1.28 -0.99 9.97
N VAL A 247 -2.30 -0.96 10.83
CA VAL A 247 -2.23 -1.54 12.17
C VAL A 247 -2.11 -3.06 12.11
N THR A 248 -2.90 -3.72 11.27
CA THR A 248 -2.82 -5.18 11.10
C THR A 248 -1.50 -5.62 10.50
N GLY A 249 -0.95 -4.89 9.52
CA GLY A 249 0.35 -5.20 8.91
C GLY A 249 1.49 -5.13 9.91
N THR A 250 1.48 -4.09 10.78
CA THR A 250 2.50 -3.93 11.82
C THR A 250 2.35 -4.93 12.96
N GLY A 251 1.12 -5.15 13.44
CA GLY A 251 0.82 -6.06 14.54
C GLY A 251 0.95 -7.53 14.13
N GLY A 252 0.59 -7.85 12.90
CA GLY A 252 0.59 -9.21 12.35
C GLY A 252 1.98 -9.83 12.31
N VAL A 253 3.00 -9.04 12.01
CA VAL A 253 4.39 -9.53 12.00
C VAL A 253 4.87 -9.99 13.38
N ARG A 254 4.34 -9.42 14.46
CA ARG A 254 4.73 -9.74 15.84
C ARG A 254 3.90 -10.85 16.47
N ARG A 255 2.65 -11.02 16.04
CA ARG A 255 1.67 -11.85 16.76
C ARG A 255 1.07 -13.00 15.94
N LEU A 256 1.33 -13.05 14.63
CA LEU A 256 0.82 -14.11 13.77
C LEU A 256 1.95 -15.05 13.37
N SER A 257 1.60 -16.33 13.20
CA SER A 257 2.56 -17.35 12.78
C SER A 257 3.07 -17.07 11.35
N VAL A 258 4.18 -17.72 10.98
CA VAL A 258 4.71 -17.68 9.61
C VAL A 258 3.68 -18.21 8.61
N GLN A 259 2.97 -19.28 8.97
CA GLN A 259 1.98 -19.92 8.13
C GLN A 259 0.79 -18.98 7.86
N ASP A 260 0.31 -18.30 8.90
CA ASP A 260 -0.80 -17.35 8.78
C ASP A 260 -0.44 -16.19 7.86
N ARG A 261 0.75 -15.58 8.06
CA ARG A 261 1.23 -14.45 7.24
C ARG A 261 1.44 -14.86 5.78
N THR A 262 1.91 -16.08 5.54
CA THR A 262 2.15 -16.61 4.19
C THR A 262 0.83 -16.90 3.49
N ALA A 263 -0.10 -17.58 4.16
CA ALA A 263 -1.43 -17.85 3.65
C ALA A 263 -2.18 -16.54 3.33
N GLU A 264 -2.18 -15.59 4.26
CA GLU A 264 -2.80 -14.28 4.08
C GLU A 264 -2.22 -13.56 2.85
N ARG A 265 -0.88 -13.50 2.71
CA ARG A 265 -0.23 -12.85 1.56
C ARG A 265 -0.65 -13.43 0.22
N ILE A 266 -0.67 -14.76 0.10
CA ILE A 266 -1.02 -15.45 -1.16
C ILE A 266 -2.50 -15.23 -1.50
N ASN A 267 -3.36 -15.36 -0.50
CA ASN A 267 -4.80 -15.17 -0.67
C ASN A 267 -5.14 -13.73 -1.06
N TRP A 268 -4.56 -12.72 -0.40
CA TRP A 268 -4.76 -11.32 -0.75
C TRP A 268 -4.21 -10.96 -2.13
N LEU A 269 -3.06 -11.49 -2.52
CA LEU A 269 -2.53 -11.29 -3.87
C LEU A 269 -3.53 -11.78 -4.94
N THR A 270 -4.17 -12.91 -4.68
CA THR A 270 -5.17 -13.51 -5.58
C THR A 270 -6.44 -12.68 -5.64
N ILE A 271 -6.97 -12.24 -4.49
CA ILE A 271 -8.15 -11.38 -4.43
C ILE A 271 -7.88 -10.03 -5.09
N GLN A 272 -6.74 -9.40 -4.78
CA GLN A 272 -6.35 -8.13 -5.37
C GLN A 272 -6.29 -8.25 -6.90
N LEU A 273 -5.64 -9.30 -7.42
CA LEU A 273 -5.58 -9.55 -8.87
C LEU A 273 -6.97 -9.65 -9.50
N LEU A 274 -7.89 -10.40 -8.87
CA LEU A 274 -9.25 -10.59 -9.40
C LEU A 274 -10.09 -9.31 -9.34
N LEU A 275 -10.05 -8.60 -8.20
CA LEU A 275 -10.81 -7.38 -7.99
C LEU A 275 -10.31 -6.25 -8.90
N GLU A 276 -9.00 -5.97 -8.88
CA GLU A 276 -8.40 -4.88 -9.66
C GLU A 276 -8.66 -5.06 -11.16
N ASN A 277 -8.30 -6.23 -11.71
CA ASN A 277 -8.51 -6.54 -13.11
C ASN A 277 -9.99 -6.70 -13.48
N GLY A 278 -10.80 -7.20 -12.55
CA GLY A 278 -12.24 -7.30 -12.72
C GLY A 278 -12.87 -5.94 -12.96
N VAL A 279 -12.46 -4.91 -12.22
CA VAL A 279 -13.05 -3.58 -12.46
C VAL A 279 -12.53 -2.93 -13.75
N PHE A 280 -11.29 -3.19 -14.17
CA PHE A 280 -10.84 -2.75 -15.51
C PHE A 280 -11.62 -3.44 -16.65
N LEU A 281 -11.94 -4.73 -16.50
CA LEU A 281 -12.82 -5.42 -17.45
C LEU A 281 -14.23 -4.82 -17.47
N LEU A 282 -14.81 -4.56 -16.29
CA LEU A 282 -16.12 -3.91 -16.15
C LEU A 282 -16.13 -2.51 -16.76
N MET A 283 -15.06 -1.73 -16.56
CA MET A 283 -14.89 -0.42 -17.18
C MET A 283 -14.96 -0.55 -18.72
N GLY A 284 -14.21 -1.48 -19.33
CA GLY A 284 -14.29 -1.72 -20.77
C GLY A 284 -15.71 -2.05 -21.26
N LEU A 285 -16.43 -2.89 -20.51
CA LEU A 285 -17.81 -3.29 -20.84
C LEU A 285 -18.83 -2.13 -20.75
N GLN A 286 -18.59 -1.15 -19.86
CA GLN A 286 -19.49 0.00 -19.65
C GLN A 286 -19.36 1.10 -20.71
N LEU A 287 -18.28 1.17 -21.48
CA LEU A 287 -18.08 2.29 -22.41
C LEU A 287 -19.24 2.46 -23.39
N ARG A 288 -19.74 1.35 -23.95
CA ARG A 288 -20.86 1.38 -24.88
C ARG A 288 -22.15 1.91 -24.24
N THR A 289 -22.44 1.49 -23.01
CA THR A 289 -23.65 1.94 -22.30
C THR A 289 -23.55 3.43 -21.95
N LEU A 290 -22.38 3.90 -21.51
CA LEU A 290 -22.15 5.32 -21.22
C LEU A 290 -22.34 6.20 -22.47
N VAL A 291 -21.85 5.75 -23.63
CA VAL A 291 -22.06 6.47 -24.90
C VAL A 291 -23.54 6.50 -25.28
N ALA A 292 -24.24 5.38 -25.13
CA ALA A 292 -25.67 5.29 -25.42
C ALA A 292 -26.50 6.20 -24.48
N ASP A 293 -26.15 6.29 -23.20
CA ASP A 293 -26.81 7.15 -22.22
C ASP A 293 -26.66 8.64 -22.55
N VAL A 294 -25.47 9.05 -23.01
CA VAL A 294 -25.21 10.42 -23.46
C VAL A 294 -26.01 10.75 -24.72
N GLN A 295 -26.05 9.85 -25.70
CA GLN A 295 -26.84 10.01 -26.91
C GLN A 295 -28.34 10.06 -26.62
N GLY A 296 -28.82 9.19 -25.72
CA GLY A 296 -30.23 9.16 -25.29
C GLY A 296 -30.67 10.43 -24.55
N ALA A 297 -29.74 11.10 -23.86
CA ALA A 297 -29.97 12.40 -23.25
C ALA A 297 -29.93 13.59 -24.24
N GLY A 298 -29.67 13.34 -25.53
CA GLY A 298 -29.54 14.40 -26.55
C GLY A 298 -28.26 15.24 -26.43
N LEU A 299 -27.25 14.75 -25.69
CA LEU A 299 -25.99 15.45 -25.45
C LEU A 299 -24.90 14.99 -26.43
N SER A 300 -23.90 15.84 -26.65
CA SER A 300 -22.74 15.52 -27.50
C SER A 300 -21.82 14.50 -26.83
N VAL A 301 -21.52 13.42 -27.55
CA VAL A 301 -20.51 12.40 -27.15
C VAL A 301 -19.09 12.91 -27.38
N VAL A 302 -18.90 13.89 -28.26
CA VAL A 302 -17.58 14.39 -28.66
C VAL A 302 -17.01 15.34 -27.60
N ASP A 303 -17.86 16.12 -26.93
CA ASP A 303 -17.40 17.12 -25.96
C ASP A 303 -16.69 16.48 -24.75
N PRO A 304 -17.20 15.40 -24.13
CA PRO A 304 -16.48 14.66 -23.08
C PRO A 304 -15.09 14.18 -23.48
N ILE A 305 -14.87 13.88 -24.76
CA ILE A 305 -13.58 13.40 -25.25
C ILE A 305 -12.55 14.53 -25.17
N TRP A 306 -12.83 15.67 -25.80
CA TRP A 306 -11.89 16.81 -25.81
C TRP A 306 -11.76 17.47 -24.45
N ILE A 307 -12.86 17.63 -23.72
CA ILE A 307 -12.83 18.16 -22.35
C ILE A 307 -12.06 17.19 -21.45
N GLY A 308 -12.26 15.87 -21.59
CA GLY A 308 -11.50 14.86 -20.86
C GLY A 308 -10.00 14.94 -21.14
N VAL A 309 -9.58 15.09 -22.40
CA VAL A 309 -8.16 15.30 -22.75
C VAL A 309 -7.63 16.60 -22.13
N ALA A 310 -8.41 17.69 -22.16
CA ALA A 310 -8.05 18.95 -21.52
C ALA A 310 -7.91 18.80 -19.98
N MET A 311 -8.80 18.04 -19.34
CA MET A 311 -8.71 17.72 -17.91
C MET A 311 -7.45 16.92 -17.60
N VAL A 312 -7.12 15.92 -18.41
CA VAL A 312 -5.87 15.14 -18.24
C VAL A 312 -4.66 16.04 -18.32
N ALA A 313 -4.62 16.95 -19.30
CA ALA A 313 -3.53 17.91 -19.43
C ALA A 313 -3.45 18.85 -18.21
N ALA A 314 -4.58 19.42 -17.78
CA ALA A 314 -4.65 20.30 -16.62
C ALA A 314 -4.18 19.59 -15.34
N LEU A 315 -4.66 18.37 -15.09
CA LEU A 315 -4.25 17.54 -13.96
C LEU A 315 -2.76 17.19 -14.01
N GLY A 316 -2.23 16.89 -15.20
CA GLY A 316 -0.79 16.65 -15.40
C GLY A 316 0.05 17.88 -15.07
N VAL A 317 -0.38 19.06 -15.51
CA VAL A 317 0.29 20.34 -15.22
C VAL A 317 0.23 20.66 -13.73
N ILE A 318 -0.95 20.60 -13.10
CA ILE A 318 -1.15 20.83 -11.67
C ILE A 318 -0.21 19.93 -10.87
N ARG A 319 -0.19 18.63 -11.19
CA ARG A 319 0.68 17.65 -10.53
C ARG A 319 2.15 17.96 -10.73
N ALA A 320 2.59 18.26 -11.95
CA ALA A 320 3.99 18.60 -12.23
C ALA A 320 4.44 19.85 -11.47
N VAL A 321 3.63 20.91 -11.48
CA VAL A 321 3.88 22.17 -10.75
C VAL A 321 3.93 21.92 -9.25
N PHE A 322 3.02 21.11 -8.70
CA PHE A 322 2.96 20.82 -7.27
C PHE A 322 4.12 19.96 -6.77
N VAL A 323 4.62 19.01 -7.59
CA VAL A 323 5.72 18.13 -7.19
C VAL A 323 7.06 18.88 -7.10
N VAL A 324 7.25 19.95 -7.89
CA VAL A 324 8.48 20.76 -7.85
C VAL A 324 8.81 21.27 -6.43
N PRO A 325 7.94 22.03 -5.73
CA PRO A 325 8.24 22.51 -4.38
C PRO A 325 8.38 21.36 -3.36
N VAL A 326 7.65 20.26 -3.52
CA VAL A 326 7.81 19.07 -2.66
C VAL A 326 9.22 18.47 -2.80
N VAL A 327 9.73 18.37 -4.02
CA VAL A 327 11.08 17.85 -4.28
C VAL A 327 12.15 18.84 -3.82
N LEU A 328 11.96 20.14 -4.07
CA LEU A 328 12.90 21.18 -3.64
C LEU A 328 13.03 21.24 -2.11
N THR A 329 11.91 21.16 -1.39
CA THR A 329 11.90 21.12 0.08
C THR A 329 12.47 19.83 0.64
N ALA A 330 12.25 18.68 -0.03
CA ALA A 330 12.91 17.43 0.33
C ALA A 330 14.42 17.49 0.12
N ARG A 331 14.88 18.13 -0.97
CA ARG A 331 16.31 18.28 -1.29
C ARG A 331 17.02 19.25 -0.36
N SER A 332 16.42 20.39 -0.04
CA SER A 332 17.04 21.39 0.85
C SER A 332 17.27 20.87 2.27
N ARG A 333 16.42 19.93 2.73
CA ARG A 333 16.55 19.30 4.04
C ARG A 333 17.65 18.23 4.11
N ARG A 334 18.16 17.74 2.98
CA ARG A 334 19.13 16.63 2.93
C ARG A 334 20.41 16.91 3.71
N ALA A 335 21.03 18.08 3.50
CA ALA A 335 22.27 18.46 4.18
C ALA A 335 22.09 18.49 5.72
N GLY A 336 20.96 19.01 6.19
CA GLY A 336 20.64 19.02 7.62
C GLY A 336 20.37 17.62 8.20
N HIS A 337 19.95 16.65 7.38
CA HIS A 337 19.80 15.26 7.81
C HIS A 337 21.14 14.53 7.91
N GLU A 338 22.10 14.82 7.02
CA GLU A 338 23.47 14.30 7.11
C GLU A 338 24.17 14.76 8.39
N GLU A 339 24.07 16.05 8.71
CA GLU A 339 24.65 16.61 9.93
C GLU A 339 23.99 16.05 11.20
N LYS A 340 22.65 15.95 11.20
CA LYS A 340 21.91 15.30 12.30
C LYS A 340 22.30 13.84 12.47
N ALA A 341 22.48 13.09 11.39
CA ALA A 341 22.90 11.70 11.45
C ALA A 341 24.25 11.56 12.15
N ARG A 342 25.24 12.39 11.79
CA ARG A 342 26.55 12.42 12.45
C ARG A 342 26.44 12.75 13.93
N ARG A 343 25.70 13.81 14.28
CA ARG A 343 25.51 14.23 15.67
C ARG A 343 24.83 13.15 16.52
N PHE A 344 23.81 12.48 15.99
CA PHE A 344 23.18 11.38 16.71
C PHE A 344 24.12 10.18 16.87
N GLN A 345 24.99 9.92 15.89
CA GLN A 345 26.01 8.87 15.98
C GLN A 345 26.98 9.16 17.13
N GLU A 346 27.52 10.38 17.19
CA GLU A 346 28.44 10.79 18.26
C GLU A 346 27.82 10.64 19.65
N VAL A 347 26.55 11.01 19.80
CA VAL A 347 25.82 10.86 21.06
C VAL A 347 25.53 9.39 21.37
N LEU A 348 25.21 8.58 20.36
CA LEU A 348 25.03 7.12 20.52
C LEU A 348 26.32 6.47 21.00
N ASP A 349 27.46 6.78 20.37
CA ASP A 349 28.75 6.20 20.73
C ASP A 349 29.14 6.56 22.18
N GLN A 350 28.84 7.78 22.63
CA GLN A 350 29.05 8.21 24.03
C GLN A 350 28.13 7.46 25.01
N VAL A 351 26.86 7.32 24.66
CA VAL A 351 25.84 6.72 25.52
C VAL A 351 26.02 5.19 25.62
N SER A 352 26.33 4.53 24.51
CA SER A 352 26.56 3.09 24.47
C SER A 352 27.86 2.69 25.16
N ALA A 353 28.83 3.60 25.29
CA ALA A 353 30.07 3.38 26.04
C ALA A 353 29.93 3.55 27.57
N ASP A 354 28.83 4.11 28.07
CA ASP A 354 28.62 4.36 29.51
C ASP A 354 27.93 3.16 30.19
N GLU A 355 28.70 2.38 30.96
CA GLU A 355 28.21 1.19 31.68
C GLU A 355 27.09 1.51 32.69
N HIS A 356 27.12 2.68 33.34
CA HIS A 356 26.05 3.09 34.26
C HIS A 356 24.74 3.36 33.52
N PHE A 357 24.82 3.79 32.27
CA PHE A 357 23.66 4.05 31.44
C PHE A 357 23.00 2.75 30.96
N GLN A 358 23.79 1.72 30.66
CA GLN A 358 23.30 0.40 30.25
C GLN A 358 22.54 -0.32 31.38
N GLN A 359 22.99 -0.17 32.63
CA GLN A 359 22.35 -0.80 33.79
C GLN A 359 21.02 -0.14 34.19
N ASN A 360 20.73 1.08 33.70
CA ASN A 360 19.51 1.80 34.03
C ASN A 360 18.37 1.49 33.02
N PRO A 361 17.18 1.03 33.46
CA PRO A 361 16.05 0.77 32.56
C PRO A 361 15.54 2.01 31.82
N GLN A 362 15.83 3.22 32.32
CA GLN A 362 15.55 4.46 31.59
C GLN A 362 16.57 4.71 30.47
N GLY A 363 17.83 4.28 30.65
CA GLY A 363 18.89 4.40 29.66
C GLY A 363 18.57 3.62 28.38
N ALA A 364 18.11 2.38 28.52
CA ALA A 364 17.66 1.56 27.38
C ALA A 364 16.50 2.19 26.57
N ARG A 365 15.68 3.07 27.16
CA ARG A 365 14.64 3.81 26.41
C ARG A 365 15.23 4.97 25.62
N ILE A 366 16.19 5.69 26.20
CA ILE A 366 16.87 6.82 25.58
C ILE A 366 17.76 6.33 24.44
N GLU A 367 18.49 5.24 24.63
CA GLU A 367 19.31 4.62 23.59
C GLU A 367 18.46 4.21 22.38
N ARG A 368 17.34 3.50 22.60
CA ARG A 368 16.39 3.17 21.52
C ARG A 368 15.81 4.41 20.84
N TRP A 369 15.57 5.49 21.58
CA TRP A 369 15.14 6.76 21.01
C TRP A 369 16.22 7.36 20.11
N LEU A 370 17.48 7.36 20.56
CA LEU A 370 18.63 7.85 19.79
C LEU A 370 18.87 7.00 18.54
N GLN A 371 18.90 5.67 18.66
CA GLN A 371 19.06 4.73 17.55
C GLN A 371 17.99 4.97 16.48
N ARG A 372 16.72 5.20 16.89
CA ARG A 372 15.62 5.49 15.96
C ARG A 372 15.83 6.83 15.24
N HIS A 373 16.23 7.88 15.95
CA HIS A 373 16.47 9.19 15.34
C HIS A 373 17.68 9.18 14.40
N HIS A 374 18.72 8.44 14.77
CA HIS A 374 19.89 8.24 13.92
C HIS A 374 19.54 7.48 12.64
N ALA A 375 18.79 6.37 12.76
CA ALA A 375 18.33 5.58 11.62
C ALA A 375 17.43 6.40 10.68
N ASP A 376 16.49 7.18 11.23
CA ASP A 376 15.66 8.09 10.44
C ASP A 376 16.51 9.15 9.73
N ALA A 377 17.52 9.73 10.40
CA ALA A 377 18.41 10.72 9.79
C ALA A 377 19.28 10.12 8.66
N ARG A 378 19.87 8.94 8.87
CA ARG A 378 20.60 8.19 7.82
C ARG A 378 19.69 7.89 6.62
N PHE A 379 18.44 7.48 6.87
CA PHE A 379 17.48 7.19 5.81
C PHE A 379 17.24 8.41 4.91
N TYR A 380 17.00 9.59 5.47
CA TYR A 380 16.79 10.81 4.67
C TYR A 380 18.06 11.27 3.93
N ALA A 381 19.24 11.08 4.54
CA ALA A 381 20.52 11.40 3.94
C ALA A 381 20.84 10.52 2.72
N GLY A 382 20.63 9.20 2.84
CA GLY A 382 20.90 8.22 1.79
C GLY A 382 19.83 8.15 0.69
N ASN A 383 18.55 8.27 1.06
CA ASN A 383 17.41 8.03 0.17
C ASN A 383 16.67 9.31 -0.26
N GLY A 384 17.37 10.44 -0.39
CA GLY A 384 16.75 11.73 -0.73
C GLY A 384 15.93 11.70 -2.04
N LEU A 385 14.75 12.36 -2.03
CA LEU A 385 13.90 12.48 -3.21
C LEU A 385 14.57 13.42 -4.23
N GLY A 386 15.25 12.85 -5.22
CA GLY A 386 15.87 13.61 -6.32
C GLY A 386 14.85 14.08 -7.37
N TRP A 387 15.29 14.95 -8.27
CA TRP A 387 14.46 15.45 -9.39
C TRP A 387 13.95 14.31 -10.30
N ARG A 388 14.74 13.24 -10.47
CA ARG A 388 14.35 12.04 -11.21
C ARG A 388 13.16 11.33 -10.55
N GLY A 389 13.21 11.18 -9.22
CA GLY A 389 12.10 10.64 -8.44
C GLY A 389 10.86 11.54 -8.49
N GLY A 390 11.07 12.85 -8.43
CA GLY A 390 10.03 13.85 -8.66
C GLY A 390 9.34 13.72 -10.02
N ALA A 391 10.10 13.55 -11.10
CA ALA A 391 9.53 13.37 -12.44
C ALA A 391 8.67 12.09 -12.54
N VAL A 392 9.10 11.00 -11.90
CA VAL A 392 8.29 9.77 -11.81
C VAL A 392 7.00 10.01 -11.03
N ILE A 393 7.07 10.66 -9.87
CA ILE A 393 5.87 11.01 -9.07
C ILE A 393 4.93 11.90 -9.88
N ALA A 394 5.45 12.88 -10.61
CA ALA A 394 4.64 13.77 -11.44
C ALA A 394 3.93 13.03 -12.57
N TRP A 395 4.57 12.02 -13.16
CA TRP A 395 4.03 11.27 -14.30
C TRP A 395 3.19 10.04 -13.91
N SER A 396 3.28 9.57 -12.67
CA SER A 396 2.61 8.36 -12.20
C SER A 396 1.13 8.52 -11.88
N GLY A 397 0.55 9.70 -12.12
CA GLY A 397 -0.83 10.04 -11.73
C GLY A 397 -1.92 9.43 -12.62
N MET A 398 -1.89 8.12 -12.88
CA MET A 398 -2.92 7.43 -13.66
C MET A 398 -4.27 7.50 -12.93
N ARG A 399 -5.41 7.68 -13.62
CA ARG A 399 -6.75 7.62 -12.99
C ARG A 399 -7.31 6.24 -13.22
N GLY A 400 -8.01 5.72 -12.22
CA GLY A 400 -8.46 4.34 -12.22
C GLY A 400 -9.93 4.18 -11.92
N VAL A 401 -10.22 3.01 -11.41
CA VAL A 401 -11.56 2.48 -11.11
C VAL A 401 -12.39 3.41 -10.21
N VAL A 402 -11.75 3.97 -9.18
CA VAL A 402 -12.42 4.80 -8.18
C VAL A 402 -12.99 6.06 -8.80
N THR A 403 -12.32 6.64 -9.80
CA THR A 403 -12.84 7.78 -10.58
C THR A 403 -14.19 7.45 -11.22
N LEU A 404 -14.32 6.28 -11.84
CA LEU A 404 -15.57 5.88 -12.50
C LEU A 404 -16.68 5.56 -11.48
N ALA A 405 -16.34 4.87 -10.39
CA ALA A 405 -17.30 4.54 -9.34
C ALA A 405 -17.82 5.80 -8.63
N ALA A 406 -16.92 6.73 -8.32
CA ALA A 406 -17.26 8.02 -7.72
C ALA A 406 -18.12 8.87 -8.67
N ALA A 407 -17.80 8.91 -9.98
CA ALA A 407 -18.61 9.62 -10.97
C ALA A 407 -20.06 9.11 -11.00
N GLN A 408 -20.26 7.79 -10.92
CA GLN A 408 -21.60 7.21 -10.96
C GLN A 408 -22.39 7.44 -9.66
N SER A 409 -21.70 7.77 -8.55
CA SER A 409 -22.35 8.15 -7.29
C SER A 409 -22.98 9.55 -7.31
N LEU A 410 -22.77 10.33 -8.38
CA LEU A 410 -23.45 11.61 -8.56
C LEU A 410 -24.99 11.42 -8.57
N PRO A 411 -25.74 12.33 -7.90
CA PRO A 411 -27.21 12.31 -7.85
C PRO A 411 -27.84 12.15 -9.23
N VAL A 412 -29.01 11.51 -9.33
CA VAL A 412 -29.67 11.21 -10.62
C VAL A 412 -30.08 12.49 -11.35
N ASP A 413 -30.45 13.51 -10.60
CA ASP A 413 -30.84 14.86 -11.02
C ASP A 413 -29.64 15.80 -11.25
N PHE A 414 -28.41 15.29 -11.14
CA PHE A 414 -27.21 16.10 -11.33
C PHE A 414 -27.11 16.63 -12.78
N PRO A 415 -26.85 17.94 -13.00
CA PRO A 415 -26.76 18.50 -14.35
C PRO A 415 -25.68 17.80 -15.17
N TYR A 416 -25.98 17.49 -16.43
CA TYR A 416 -25.05 16.81 -17.36
C TYR A 416 -24.50 15.47 -16.85
N ARG A 417 -25.19 14.79 -15.92
CA ARG A 417 -24.71 13.57 -15.27
C ARG A 417 -24.10 12.54 -16.23
N SER A 418 -24.82 12.14 -17.27
CA SER A 418 -24.33 11.14 -18.25
C SER A 418 -23.06 11.60 -18.96
N GLN A 419 -23.01 12.89 -19.34
CA GLN A 419 -21.87 13.50 -20.01
C GLN A 419 -20.64 13.59 -19.08
N LEU A 420 -20.85 13.88 -17.80
CA LEU A 420 -19.80 13.94 -16.78
C LEU A 420 -19.26 12.56 -16.38
N ILE A 421 -20.12 11.53 -16.34
CA ILE A 421 -19.68 10.15 -16.15
C ILE A 421 -18.83 9.70 -17.34
N LEU A 422 -19.26 10.01 -18.57
CA LEU A 422 -18.45 9.74 -19.77
C LEU A 422 -17.13 10.52 -19.75
N LEU A 423 -17.12 11.76 -19.28
CA LEU A 423 -15.90 12.56 -19.11
C LEU A 423 -14.95 11.89 -18.10
N ALA A 424 -15.45 11.48 -16.93
CA ALA A 424 -14.64 10.78 -15.93
C ALA A 424 -14.07 9.47 -16.48
N PHE A 425 -14.87 8.74 -17.26
CA PHE A 425 -14.41 7.56 -18.00
C PHE A 425 -13.29 7.88 -18.98
N VAL A 426 -13.44 8.92 -19.81
CA VAL A 426 -12.41 9.36 -20.76
C VAL A 426 -11.13 9.73 -20.02
N VAL A 427 -11.20 10.47 -18.92
CA VAL A 427 -10.03 10.83 -18.10
C VAL A 427 -9.31 9.57 -17.60
N ALA A 428 -10.05 8.61 -17.03
CA ALA A 428 -9.48 7.35 -16.57
C ALA A 428 -8.85 6.55 -17.73
N LEU A 429 -9.53 6.41 -18.87
CA LEU A 429 -9.02 5.69 -20.03
C LEU A 429 -7.77 6.34 -20.62
N VAL A 430 -7.81 7.65 -20.86
CA VAL A 430 -6.69 8.40 -21.47
C VAL A 430 -5.47 8.36 -20.56
N THR A 431 -5.63 8.55 -19.25
CA THR A 431 -4.49 8.45 -18.33
C THR A 431 -3.94 7.03 -18.23
N LEU A 432 -4.79 6.01 -18.17
CA LEU A 432 -4.35 4.62 -18.13
C LEU A 432 -3.53 4.25 -19.38
N VAL A 433 -4.01 4.63 -20.57
CA VAL A 433 -3.32 4.32 -21.83
C VAL A 433 -2.07 5.19 -22.02
N ALA A 434 -2.22 6.51 -21.89
CA ALA A 434 -1.13 7.44 -22.17
C ALA A 434 -0.05 7.40 -21.09
N GLN A 435 -0.40 7.61 -19.82
CA GLN A 435 0.59 7.63 -18.73
C GLN A 435 1.07 6.21 -18.41
N GLY A 436 0.18 5.21 -18.40
CA GLY A 436 0.57 3.82 -18.15
C GLY A 436 1.48 3.24 -19.23
N GLY A 437 1.25 3.59 -20.51
CA GLY A 437 2.13 3.18 -21.61
C GLY A 437 3.48 3.91 -21.65
N THR A 438 3.53 5.16 -21.20
CA THR A 438 4.76 5.99 -21.27
C THR A 438 5.61 5.97 -20.00
N LEU A 439 5.03 5.63 -18.84
CA LEU A 439 5.76 5.53 -17.57
C LEU A 439 6.97 4.57 -17.64
N PRO A 440 6.89 3.37 -18.27
CA PRO A 440 8.05 2.51 -18.43
C PRO A 440 9.20 3.15 -19.20
N LEU A 441 8.88 3.88 -20.27
CA LEU A 441 9.87 4.60 -21.07
C LEU A 441 10.53 5.71 -20.24
N LEU A 442 9.73 6.50 -19.52
CA LEU A 442 10.23 7.56 -18.66
C LEU A 442 11.20 7.02 -17.60
N ILE A 443 10.86 5.94 -16.91
CA ILE A 443 11.71 5.33 -15.88
C ILE A 443 13.04 4.86 -16.49
N ARG A 444 13.01 4.24 -17.68
CA ARG A 444 14.21 3.79 -18.40
C ARG A 444 15.09 4.97 -18.82
N VAL A 445 14.50 6.03 -19.38
CA VAL A 445 15.21 7.23 -19.84
C VAL A 445 15.86 7.97 -18.67
N LEU A 446 15.17 8.07 -17.53
CA LEU A 446 15.72 8.72 -16.34
C LEU A 446 16.79 7.89 -15.63
N GLY A 447 16.97 6.61 -16.03
CA GLY A 447 17.97 5.72 -15.44
C GLY A 447 17.77 5.49 -13.94
N ILE A 448 16.52 5.53 -13.47
CA ILE A 448 16.20 5.31 -12.05
C ILE A 448 16.23 3.79 -11.82
N ARG A 449 17.34 3.31 -11.29
CA ARG A 449 17.43 1.95 -10.75
C ARG A 449 17.40 2.02 -9.23
N GLY A 450 16.80 1.02 -8.61
CA GLY A 450 16.85 0.82 -7.16
C GLY A 450 18.29 0.72 -6.66
N THR A 451 18.45 0.71 -5.34
CA THR A 451 19.73 0.48 -4.67
C THR A 451 20.51 -0.63 -5.34
N ASP A 452 21.81 -0.40 -5.56
CA ASP A 452 22.72 -1.39 -6.13
C ASP A 452 22.54 -2.72 -5.41
N GLU A 453 22.32 -3.81 -6.15
CA GLU A 453 22.02 -5.12 -5.55
C GLU A 453 23.17 -5.57 -4.64
N GLU A 454 24.40 -5.14 -4.93
CA GLU A 454 25.55 -5.31 -4.04
C GLU A 454 25.36 -4.62 -2.68
N THR A 455 24.87 -3.37 -2.68
CA THR A 455 24.60 -2.63 -1.42
C THR A 455 23.49 -3.31 -0.63
N ALA A 456 22.42 -3.76 -1.30
CA ALA A 456 21.33 -4.48 -0.65
C ALA A 456 21.79 -5.83 -0.07
N GLN A 457 22.70 -6.53 -0.75
CA GLN A 457 23.30 -7.77 -0.23
C GLN A 457 24.20 -7.51 0.98
N ARG A 458 25.00 -6.42 0.94
CA ARG A 458 25.82 -6.02 2.09
C ARG A 458 24.97 -5.69 3.31
N GLU A 459 23.94 -4.86 3.17
CA GLU A 459 23.00 -4.57 4.27
C GLU A 459 22.33 -5.83 4.82
N LEU A 460 21.90 -6.74 3.94
CA LEU A 460 21.32 -8.01 4.36
C LEU A 460 22.32 -8.86 5.15
N SER A 461 23.58 -8.93 4.70
CA SER A 461 24.62 -9.68 5.40
C SER A 461 24.94 -9.11 6.78
N LEU A 462 24.96 -7.78 6.92
CA LEU A 462 25.16 -7.09 8.19
C LEU A 462 24.01 -7.39 9.16
N LEU A 463 22.76 -7.23 8.70
CA LEU A 463 21.58 -7.54 9.50
C LEU A 463 21.59 -9.01 9.94
N LEU A 464 21.82 -9.96 9.03
CA LEU A 464 21.87 -11.37 9.40
C LEU A 464 22.98 -11.67 10.41
N GLY A 465 24.12 -10.99 10.33
CA GLY A 465 25.18 -11.05 11.33
C GLY A 465 24.71 -10.57 12.70
N GLU A 466 24.08 -9.39 12.78
CA GLU A 466 23.51 -8.85 14.03
C GLU A 466 22.48 -9.79 14.66
N LEU A 467 21.59 -10.39 13.85
CA LEU A 467 20.60 -11.35 14.35
C LEU A 467 21.27 -12.61 14.92
N GLN A 468 22.33 -13.09 14.28
CA GLN A 468 23.09 -14.24 14.75
C GLN A 468 23.86 -13.94 16.03
N GLU A 469 24.47 -12.77 16.12
CA GLU A 469 25.20 -12.31 17.30
C GLU A 469 24.26 -12.16 18.51
N ALA A 470 23.09 -11.54 18.32
CA ALA A 470 22.07 -11.44 19.36
C ALA A 470 21.62 -12.82 19.87
N ALA A 471 21.41 -13.78 18.95
CA ALA A 471 21.03 -15.14 19.31
C ALA A 471 22.15 -15.91 20.03
N ALA A 472 23.41 -15.72 19.60
CA ALA A 472 24.56 -16.31 20.27
C ALA A 472 24.69 -15.78 21.71
N GLY A 473 24.67 -14.46 21.89
CA GLY A 473 24.83 -13.85 23.20
C GLY A 473 23.71 -14.21 24.20
N GLN A 474 22.44 -14.21 23.76
CA GLN A 474 21.32 -14.46 24.68
C GLN A 474 21.03 -15.95 24.93
N VAL A 475 21.38 -16.83 23.99
CA VAL A 475 21.08 -18.27 24.07
C VAL A 475 22.36 -19.08 24.28
N LEU A 476 23.33 -18.99 23.37
CA LEU A 476 24.51 -19.88 23.38
C LEU A 476 25.51 -19.53 24.48
N ASP A 477 25.57 -18.27 24.88
CA ASP A 477 26.53 -17.77 25.88
C ASP A 477 25.87 -17.57 27.27
N ASN A 478 24.59 -17.91 27.40
CA ASN A 478 23.85 -17.78 28.65
C ASN A 478 24.11 -18.98 29.58
N PRO A 479 24.83 -18.79 30.70
CA PRO A 479 25.19 -19.88 31.63
C PRO A 479 23.98 -20.44 32.40
N ASP A 480 22.89 -19.68 32.44
CA ASP A 480 21.65 -20.04 33.14
C ASP A 480 20.58 -20.59 32.19
N LEU A 481 20.91 -20.84 30.91
CA LEU A 481 19.97 -21.42 29.97
C LEU A 481 19.48 -22.79 30.46
N ARG A 482 18.17 -22.93 30.61
CA ARG A 482 17.49 -24.18 30.99
C ARG A 482 16.57 -24.65 29.88
N ARG A 483 16.44 -25.97 29.79
CA ARG A 483 15.43 -26.68 29.00
C ARG A 483 14.07 -26.57 29.69
N ARG A 484 12.98 -26.86 28.97
CA ARG A 484 11.59 -26.89 29.47
C ARG A 484 11.40 -27.83 30.65
N ASP A 485 12.20 -28.89 30.73
CA ASP A 485 12.22 -29.84 31.84
C ASP A 485 13.03 -29.35 33.06
N GLY A 486 13.61 -28.14 32.99
CA GLY A 486 14.47 -27.56 34.03
C GLY A 486 15.93 -28.03 33.96
N GLY A 487 16.26 -28.97 33.07
CA GLY A 487 17.61 -29.45 32.84
C GLY A 487 18.49 -28.41 32.14
N ARG A 488 19.82 -28.58 32.19
CA ARG A 488 20.75 -27.80 31.36
C ARG A 488 20.85 -28.44 29.97
N PHE A 489 21.13 -27.61 28.95
CA PHE A 489 21.53 -28.11 27.65
C PHE A 489 22.91 -28.75 27.74
N ASP A 490 23.14 -29.82 26.96
CA ASP A 490 24.45 -30.44 26.87
C ASP A 490 25.43 -29.52 26.12
N GLU A 491 26.67 -29.40 26.63
CA GLU A 491 27.70 -28.53 26.04
C GLU A 491 28.03 -28.95 24.60
N GLN A 492 27.94 -30.24 24.26
CA GLN A 492 28.17 -30.70 22.89
C GLN A 492 27.09 -30.20 21.92
N VAL A 493 25.85 -30.01 22.39
CA VAL A 493 24.75 -29.44 21.59
C VAL A 493 24.99 -27.94 21.38
N LEU A 494 25.41 -27.22 22.43
CA LEU A 494 25.75 -25.81 22.35
C LEU A 494 26.96 -25.58 21.42
N GLU A 495 28.00 -26.39 21.52
CA GLU A 495 29.19 -26.28 20.66
C GLU A 495 28.86 -26.62 19.20
N ARG A 496 28.01 -27.63 18.97
CA ARG A 496 27.50 -27.94 17.64
C ARG A 496 26.66 -26.80 17.07
N ALA A 497 25.83 -26.16 17.88
CA ALA A 497 25.07 -24.97 17.48
C ALA A 497 25.98 -23.78 17.17
N ARG A 498 27.01 -23.50 17.99
CA ARG A 498 28.04 -22.48 17.71
C ARG A 498 28.73 -22.72 16.36
N ARG A 499 29.10 -23.98 16.05
CA ARG A 499 29.73 -24.36 14.77
C ARG A 499 28.79 -24.22 13.57
N LEU A 500 27.49 -24.51 13.75
CA LEU A 500 26.47 -24.32 12.71
C LEU A 500 26.16 -22.85 12.47
N SER A 501 26.09 -22.04 13.53
CA SER A 501 25.95 -20.58 13.41
C SER A 501 27.15 -19.95 12.69
N ALA A 502 28.36 -20.47 12.91
CA ALA A 502 29.58 -20.01 12.23
C ALA A 502 29.70 -20.44 10.76
N ARG A 503 28.94 -21.45 10.29
CA ARG A 503 28.99 -21.94 8.90
C ARG A 503 27.66 -21.69 8.19
N GLN A 504 27.66 -20.71 7.28
CA GLN A 504 26.48 -20.21 6.56
C GLN A 504 25.69 -21.25 5.75
N ASN A 505 26.25 -22.43 5.46
CA ASN A 505 25.56 -23.48 4.68
C ASN A 505 26.15 -24.86 4.99
N GLY A 506 25.42 -25.70 5.71
CA GLY A 506 25.79 -27.10 5.90
C GLY A 506 24.55 -27.97 6.13
N ARG A 507 24.30 -28.93 5.22
CA ARG A 507 23.26 -29.95 5.40
C ARG A 507 23.65 -30.84 6.58
N THR A 508 22.73 -31.03 7.51
CA THR A 508 22.82 -32.09 8.52
C THR A 508 22.41 -33.41 7.89
N THR A 509 23.37 -34.31 7.67
CA THR A 509 23.09 -35.74 7.53
C THR A 509 22.75 -36.28 8.91
N ALA A 510 21.50 -36.72 9.08
CA ALA A 510 21.04 -37.39 10.28
C ALA A 510 21.71 -38.77 10.38
N GLY A 511 22.63 -38.91 11.32
CA GLY A 511 23.13 -40.20 11.80
C GLY A 511 22.44 -40.52 13.12
N GLU A 512 21.95 -41.76 13.20
CA GLU A 512 21.34 -42.53 14.29
C GLU A 512 21.14 -41.90 15.69
N ALA A 513 19.88 -42.01 16.16
CA ALA A 513 19.41 -42.18 17.54
C ALA A 513 20.28 -41.65 18.71
N ASP A 514 20.66 -40.37 18.63
CA ASP A 514 21.41 -39.69 19.70
C ASP A 514 20.45 -38.93 20.64
N PRO A 515 20.50 -39.10 21.97
CA PRO A 515 19.76 -38.25 22.92
C PRO A 515 20.06 -36.75 22.76
N LEU A 516 21.19 -36.38 22.13
CA LEU A 516 21.54 -35.02 21.75
C LEU A 516 20.64 -34.48 20.60
N ALA A 517 20.10 -35.35 19.75
CA ALA A 517 19.17 -34.97 18.67
C ALA A 517 17.81 -34.49 19.20
N ALA A 518 17.41 -34.91 20.40
CA ALA A 518 16.16 -34.48 21.03
C ALA A 518 16.20 -33.05 21.57
N GLN A 519 17.39 -32.52 21.87
CA GLN A 519 17.57 -31.14 22.41
C GLN A 519 17.69 -30.09 21.30
N LEU A 520 18.10 -30.50 20.10
CA LEU A 520 18.31 -29.62 18.95
C LEU A 520 17.04 -28.85 18.50
N PRO A 521 15.83 -29.44 18.46
CA PRO A 521 14.60 -28.72 18.11
C PRO A 521 14.29 -27.60 19.10
N GLU A 522 14.42 -27.88 20.40
CA GLU A 522 14.18 -26.93 21.48
C GLU A 522 15.18 -25.75 21.43
N LEU A 523 16.47 -26.05 21.30
CA LEU A 523 17.49 -25.02 21.12
C LEU A 523 17.28 -24.21 19.85
N SER A 524 16.87 -24.86 18.75
CA SER A 524 16.59 -24.19 17.48
C SER A 524 15.39 -23.24 17.57
N GLN A 525 14.37 -23.58 18.37
CA GLN A 525 13.24 -22.69 18.67
C GLN A 525 13.71 -21.46 19.43
N LEU A 526 14.47 -21.64 20.52
CA LEU A 526 15.01 -20.51 21.31
C LEU A 526 15.88 -19.57 20.48
N LEU A 527 16.75 -20.11 19.62
CA LEU A 527 17.58 -19.30 18.72
C LEU A 527 16.73 -18.52 17.71
N LEU A 528 15.69 -19.14 17.15
CA LEU A 528 14.79 -18.48 16.21
C LEU A 528 13.97 -17.37 16.89
N ASP A 529 13.50 -17.59 18.12
CA ASP A 529 12.73 -16.60 18.88
C ASP A 529 13.59 -15.34 19.11
N VAL A 530 14.85 -15.50 19.53
CA VAL A 530 15.76 -14.36 19.71
C VAL A 530 16.08 -13.67 18.38
N GLN A 531 16.30 -14.42 17.29
CA GLN A 531 16.49 -13.84 15.95
C GLN A 531 15.25 -13.05 15.50
N GLN A 532 14.05 -13.55 15.79
CA GLN A 532 12.80 -12.90 15.48
C GLN A 532 12.65 -11.60 16.28
N ASP A 533 13.01 -11.61 17.57
CA ASP A 533 12.96 -10.45 18.45
C ASP A 533 13.96 -9.37 18.04
N ALA A 534 15.21 -9.75 17.74
CA ALA A 534 16.21 -8.83 17.21
C ALA A 534 15.78 -8.22 15.87
N LEU A 535 15.18 -9.02 14.98
CA LEU A 535 14.64 -8.51 13.70
C LEU A 535 13.45 -7.56 13.92
N ASN A 536 12.59 -7.86 14.90
CA ASN A 536 11.47 -7.01 15.30
C ASN A 536 11.95 -5.68 15.89
N GLU A 537 13.04 -5.68 16.65
CA GLU A 537 13.69 -4.50 17.18
C GLU A 537 14.29 -3.63 16.07
N ALA A 538 15.14 -4.22 15.22
CA ALA A 538 15.74 -3.57 14.06
C ALA A 538 14.67 -2.91 13.16
N ARG A 539 13.55 -3.61 12.93
CA ARG A 539 12.38 -3.06 12.22
C ARG A 539 11.77 -1.88 12.96
N SER A 540 11.53 -1.97 14.27
CA SER A 540 10.85 -0.93 15.05
C SER A 540 11.64 0.37 15.19
N ILE A 541 12.97 0.26 15.11
CA ILE A 541 13.91 1.37 15.13
C ILE A 541 14.11 1.90 13.70
N GLY A 542 13.88 1.07 12.68
CA GLY A 542 14.05 1.41 11.28
C GLY A 542 15.52 1.43 10.87
N ALA A 543 16.35 0.60 11.52
CA ALA A 543 17.80 0.57 11.34
C ALA A 543 18.23 0.20 9.91
N TYR A 544 17.41 -0.62 9.23
CA TYR A 544 17.62 -1.11 7.88
C TYR A 544 16.44 -0.77 6.97
N ASP A 545 16.67 -0.78 5.65
CA ASP A 545 15.59 -0.64 4.66
C ASP A 545 14.56 -1.76 4.78
N SER A 546 13.29 -1.43 4.51
CA SER A 546 12.19 -2.39 4.64
C SER A 546 12.35 -3.62 3.72
N ARG A 547 13.02 -3.49 2.57
CA ARG A 547 13.32 -4.66 1.72
C ARG A 547 14.32 -5.60 2.39
N THR A 548 15.35 -5.05 3.03
CA THR A 548 16.36 -5.82 3.77
C THR A 548 15.72 -6.58 4.92
N ILE A 549 14.89 -5.90 5.71
CA ILE A 549 14.09 -6.52 6.79
C ILE A 549 13.16 -7.62 6.26
N ALA A 550 12.47 -7.38 5.14
CA ALA A 550 11.57 -8.37 4.54
C ALA A 550 12.31 -9.59 3.99
N ARG A 551 13.50 -9.40 3.38
CA ARG A 551 14.36 -10.49 2.92
C ARG A 551 14.86 -11.33 4.10
N ALA A 552 15.35 -10.69 5.16
CA ALA A 552 15.79 -11.37 6.38
C ALA A 552 14.64 -12.18 7.01
N GLN A 553 13.45 -11.57 7.14
CA GLN A 553 12.26 -12.26 7.64
C GLN A 553 11.94 -13.51 6.82
N LYS A 554 11.95 -13.41 5.48
CA LYS A 554 11.68 -14.55 4.60
C LYS A 554 12.70 -15.69 4.78
N MET A 555 13.96 -15.35 5.06
CA MET A 555 15.00 -16.35 5.32
C MET A 555 14.81 -17.04 6.68
N LEU A 556 14.43 -16.30 7.73
CA LEU A 556 14.07 -16.87 9.04
C LEU A 556 12.84 -17.77 8.93
N ASP A 557 11.78 -17.29 8.27
CA ASP A 557 10.53 -18.01 8.03
C ASP A 557 10.80 -19.34 7.29
N ALA A 558 11.60 -19.31 6.22
CA ALA A 558 12.01 -20.51 5.48
C ALA A 558 12.93 -21.45 6.31
N GLY A 559 13.67 -20.90 7.28
CA GLY A 559 14.43 -21.67 8.26
C GLY A 559 13.52 -22.41 9.24
N ALA A 560 12.51 -21.72 9.77
CA ALA A 560 11.52 -22.29 10.69
C ALA A 560 10.72 -23.42 10.04
N THR A 561 10.21 -23.20 8.82
CA THR A 561 9.46 -24.24 8.08
C THR A 561 10.30 -25.48 7.81
N ARG A 562 11.58 -25.31 7.42
CA ARG A 562 12.50 -26.45 7.19
C ARG A 562 12.79 -27.27 8.45
N ARG A 563 12.70 -26.66 9.63
CA ARG A 563 12.94 -27.30 10.93
C ARG A 563 11.67 -27.86 11.56
N GLY A 564 10.52 -27.75 10.91
CA GLY A 564 9.23 -28.19 11.45
C GLY A 564 8.76 -27.37 12.66
N ILE A 565 9.26 -26.14 12.80
CA ILE A 565 8.88 -25.22 13.87
C ILE A 565 7.67 -24.43 13.37
N THR A 566 6.52 -24.64 14.01
CA THR A 566 5.22 -24.03 13.69
C THR A 566 5.02 -22.70 14.36
#